data_AF-A0A917C2H9-F1
#
_entry.id   AF-A0A917C2H9-F1
#
_cell.length_a   1.000
_cell.length_b   1.000
_cell.length_c   1.000
_cell.angle_alpha   90.00
_cell.angle_beta   90.00
_cell.angle_gamma   90.00
#
_symmetry.space_group_name_H-M   'P 1'
#
loop_
_entity.id
_entity.type
_entity.pdbx_description
1 polymer ?
#
loop_
_entity_poly.entity_id
_entity_poly.type
_entity_poly.pdbx_seq_one_letter_code
_entity_poly.pdbx_strand_id
1 'polypeptide(L)' 'MKIGRLKLLRLSAEVDNYTDILIVWHAGSQKIGYYDVEHQEYKALAKFADFMADPVKYIGLQLDG' A
#
# COMPACT_ATOMS: atom_id res chain seq x y z
N MET A 1 1.00 -4.06 -11.34
CA MET A 1 0.23 -2.90 -11.86
C MET A 1 1.19 -1.79 -12.27
N LYS A 2 0.87 -1.01 -13.30
CA LYS A 2 1.69 0.14 -13.74
C LYS A 2 0.81 1.39 -13.72
N ILE A 3 1.22 2.38 -12.94
CA ILE A 3 0.48 3.64 -12.79
C ILE A 3 1.42 4.78 -13.12
N GLY A 4 1.16 5.41 -14.27
CA GLY A 4 2.14 6.30 -14.90
C GLY A 4 3.50 5.61 -15.11
N ARG A 5 4.53 6.12 -14.43
CA ARG A 5 5.89 5.55 -14.43
C ARG A 5 6.18 4.59 -13.27
N LEU A 6 5.26 4.46 -12.31
CA LEU A 6 5.42 3.63 -11.13
C LEU A 6 5.18 2.16 -11.46
N LYS A 7 6.13 1.30 -11.07
CA LYS A 7 5.97 -0.16 -11.10
C LYS A 7 5.59 -0.62 -9.69
N LEU A 8 4.33 -1.00 -9.54
CA LEU A 8 3.77 -1.42 -8.27
C LEU A 8 3.38 -2.91 -8.35
N LEU A 9 3.67 -3.66 -7.29
CA LEU A 9 3.20 -5.03 -7.12
C LEU A 9 2.12 -5.02 -6.04
N ARG A 10 0.88 -5.39 -6.39
CA ARG A 10 -0.20 -5.53 -5.41
C ARG A 10 0.11 -6.72 -4.52
N LEU A 11 0.01 -6.50 -3.20
CA LEU A 11 0.25 -7.50 -2.17
C LEU A 11 -1.04 -7.90 -1.43
N SER A 12 -2.06 -7.04 -1.42
CA SER A 12 -3.34 -7.35 -0.79
C SER A 12 -4.21 -8.27 -1.66
N ALA A 13 -4.88 -9.21 -1.00
CA ALA A 13 -6.03 -9.91 -1.56
C ALA A 13 -7.24 -8.97 -1.67
N GLU A 14 -8.28 -9.39 -2.39
CA GLU A 14 -9.57 -8.71 -2.34
C GLU A 14 -10.24 -9.05 -1.00
N VAL A 15 -10.62 -8.02 -0.25
CA VAL A 15 -11.30 -8.16 1.04
C VAL A 15 -12.54 -7.29 0.95
N ASP A 16 -13.74 -7.88 1.11
CA ASP A 16 -15.05 -7.25 0.83
C ASP A 16 -15.28 -5.88 1.49
N ASN A 17 -14.51 -5.54 2.53
CA ASN A 17 -14.67 -4.31 3.33
C ASN A 17 -13.61 -3.22 3.07
N TYR A 18 -12.64 -3.44 2.18
CA TYR A 18 -11.55 -2.49 1.87
C TYR A 18 -11.30 -2.40 0.37
N THR A 19 -12.37 -2.13 -0.38
CA THR A 19 -12.40 -2.27 -1.85
C THR A 19 -11.49 -1.27 -2.56
N ASP A 20 -11.31 -0.07 -1.99
CA ASP A 20 -10.65 1.04 -2.66
C ASP A 20 -9.19 1.26 -2.23
N ILE A 21 -8.68 0.53 -1.24
CA ILE A 21 -7.28 0.63 -0.80
C ILE A 21 -6.51 -0.66 -1.10
N LEU A 22 -5.47 -0.54 -1.92
CA LEU A 22 -4.58 -1.65 -2.28
C LEU A 22 -3.24 -1.52 -1.58
N ILE A 23 -2.82 -2.52 -0.81
CA ILE A 23 -1.44 -2.58 -0.33
C ILE A 23 -0.53 -2.99 -1.48
N VAL A 24 0.52 -2.20 -1.71
CA VAL A 24 1.41 -2.34 -2.86
C VAL A 24 2.88 -2.24 -2.45
N TRP A 25 3.73 -2.95 -3.18
CA TRP A 25 5.17 -2.80 -3.15
C TRP A 25 5.65 -1.93 -4.32
N HIS A 26 6.42 -0.89 -4.03
CA HIS A 26 7.06 -0.07 -5.05
C HIS A 26 8.51 -0.52 -5.28
N ALA A 27 8.77 -1.10 -6.46
CA ALA A 27 10.06 -1.68 -6.78
C ALA A 27 11.21 -0.65 -6.84
N GLY A 28 10.93 0.60 -7.24
CA GLY A 28 11.96 1.62 -7.40
C GLY A 28 12.48 2.19 -6.08
N SER A 29 11.65 2.24 -5.04
CA SER A 29 12.05 2.73 -3.70
C SER A 29 12.18 1.61 -2.67
N GLN A 30 11.82 0.37 -3.04
CA GLN A 30 11.77 -0.80 -2.16
C GLN A 30 10.96 -0.54 -0.88
N LYS A 31 9.79 0.08 -1.05
CA LYS A 31 8.87 0.42 0.04
C LYS A 31 7.50 -0.22 -0.15
N ILE A 32 6.91 -0.58 0.97
CA ILE A 32 5.48 -0.87 1.07
C ILE A 32 4.74 0.47 1.11
N GLY A 33 3.63 0.54 0.41
CA GLY A 33 2.71 1.65 0.43
C GLY A 33 1.28 1.17 0.19
N TYR A 34 0.37 2.12 0.06
CA TYR A 34 -0.96 1.84 -0.42
C TYR A 34 -1.25 2.65 -1.68
N TYR A 35 -2.16 2.12 -2.48
CA TYR A 35 -2.73 2.80 -3.62
C TYR A 35 -4.23 2.93 -3.40
N ASP A 36 -4.69 4.18 -3.33
CA ASP A 36 -6.09 4.53 -3.30
C ASP A 36 -6.63 4.50 -4.74
N VAL A 37 -7.57 3.60 -4.99
CA VAL A 37 -8.17 3.37 -6.30
C VAL A 37 -9.18 4.47 -6.63
N GLU A 38 -9.90 4.98 -5.64
CA GLU A 38 -10.90 6.05 -5.79
C GLU A 38 -10.22 7.37 -6.19
N HIS A 39 -9.17 7.77 -5.47
CA HIS A 39 -8.43 9.01 -5.68
C HIS A 39 -7.25 8.87 -6.65
N GLN A 40 -6.95 7.64 -7.09
CA GLN A 40 -5.81 7.30 -7.94
C GLN A 40 -4.45 7.74 -7.37
N GLU A 41 -4.29 7.66 -6.05
CA GLU A 41 -3.14 8.18 -5.32
C GLU A 41 -2.27 7.07 -4.73
N TYR A 42 -0.95 7.20 -4.88
CA TYR A 42 0.03 6.33 -4.21
C TYR A 42 0.67 7.06 -3.02
N LYS A 43 0.68 6.41 -1.85
CA LYS A 43 1.43 6.87 -0.67
C LYS A 43 2.34 5.77 -0.14
N ALA A 44 3.59 6.13 0.11
CA ALA A 44 4.57 5.23 0.70
C ALA A 44 4.39 5.17 2.23
N LEU A 45 4.39 3.96 2.80
CA LEU A 45 4.23 3.73 4.23
C LEU A 45 5.58 3.50 4.91
N ALA A 46 6.28 2.44 4.51
CA ALA A 46 7.51 2.01 5.19
C ALA A 46 8.40 1.15 4.28
N LYS A 47 9.64 0.89 4.71
CA LYS A 47 10.46 -0.17 4.09
C LYS A 47 9.86 -1.54 4.42
N PHE A 48 10.18 -2.55 3.61
CA PHE A 48 9.67 -3.91 3.80
C PHE A 48 9.89 -4.43 5.23
N ALA A 49 11.13 -4.35 5.72
CA ALA A 49 11.50 -4.90 7.03
C ALA A 49 10.74 -4.22 8.17
N ASP A 50 10.62 -2.89 8.11
CA ASP A 50 9.90 -2.12 9.12
C ASP A 50 8.40 -2.43 9.11
N PHE A 51 7.81 -2.57 7.90
CA PHE A 51 6.41 -2.95 7.75
C PHE A 51 6.13 -4.35 8.27
N MET A 52 6.99 -5.32 7.96
CA MET A 52 6.84 -6.71 8.40
C MET A 52 7.04 -6.89 9.91
N ALA A 53 7.79 -5.99 10.56
CA ALA A 53 7.96 -6.01 12.00
C ALA A 53 6.66 -5.65 12.75
N ASP A 54 5.84 -4.76 12.19
CA ASP A 54 4.56 -4.34 12.78
C ASP A 54 3.58 -3.82 11.70
N PRO A 55 2.89 -4.70 10.96
CA PRO A 55 1.98 -4.29 9.88
C PRO A 55 0.76 -3.52 10.38
N VAL A 56 0.27 -3.87 11.57
CA VAL A 56 -0.93 -3.26 12.16
C VAL A 56 -0.68 -1.79 12.46
N LYS A 57 0.51 -1.43 12.95
CA LYS A 57 0.88 -0.02 13.15
C LYS A 57 0.75 0.82 11.88
N TYR A 58 1.16 0.30 10.73
CA TYR A 58 1.15 1.07 9.47
C TYR A 58 -0.20 1.05 8.76
N ILE A 59 -0.99 0.00 8.95
CA ILE A 59 -2.35 -0.10 8.38
C ILE A 59 -3.36 0.64 9.27
N GLY A 60 -3.32 0.41 10.58
CA GLY A 60 -4.25 0.98 11.56
C GLY A 60 -4.15 2.51 11.66
N LEU A 61 -2.95 3.09 11.61
CA LEU A 61 -2.77 4.55 11.65
C LEU A 61 -3.52 5.31 10.54
N GLN A 62 -3.83 4.64 9.43
CA GLN A 62 -4.44 5.25 8.26
C GLN A 62 -5.95 4.99 8.18
N LEU A 63 -6.49 4.06 9.00
CA LEU A 63 -7.91 3.67 8.99
C LEU A 63 -8.71 4.31 10.15
N ASP A 64 -8.04 4.83 11.18
CA ASP A 64 -8.65 5.56 12.31
C ASP A 64 -8.77 7.09 12.04
N GLY A 65 -8.89 7.49 10.78
CA GLY A 65 -9.10 8.88 10.35
C GLY A 65 -10.56 9.30 10.36
#